data_AF-A0A523ZXZ7-F1
#
_entry.id   AF-A0A523ZXZ7-F1
#
_cell.length_a   1.000
_cell.length_b   1.000
_cell.length_c   1.000
_cell.angle_alpha   90.00
_cell.angle_beta   90.00
_cell.angle_gamma   90.00
#
_symmetry.space_group_name_H-M   'P 1'
#
loop_
_entity.id
_entity.type
_entity.pdbx_description
1 polymer ?
#
loop_
_entity_poly.entity_id
_entity_poly.type
_entity_poly.pdbx_seq_one_letter_code
_entity_poly.pdbx_strand_id
1 'polypeptide(L)'
;MTNDKTIDPTIKTMLEFAEAEGISTAFSRAAAMKPCPIGSKGACCSNCSMGPCRLVKEGQTGICGATKETVAARNFARMIAAGAAAHSDHGRGMALTLLAAAEGEAPDYEIRDVNKLLEVAGMLGVDTQGRETLEIAKEVAEKSLAEFGRQTGELVYLQRAPKKRQEIWRKLGIAPRGIDREVVDIMHRTHVGND
;
A
#
# COMPACT_ATOMS: atom_id res chain seq x y z
N MET A 1 10.26 16.09 31.69
CA MET A 1 10.23 14.82 30.92
C MET A 1 9.69 14.99 29.49
N THR A 2 9.39 16.21 29.04
CA THR A 2 8.99 16.55 27.66
C THR A 2 10.16 16.54 26.66
N ASN A 3 11.38 16.78 27.14
CA ASN A 3 12.55 17.10 26.31
C ASN A 3 13.11 15.94 25.47
N ASP A 4 12.77 14.69 25.80
CA ASP A 4 13.28 13.49 25.12
C ASP A 4 12.32 12.94 24.04
N LYS A 5 11.12 13.52 23.91
CA LYS A 5 10.09 13.03 22.97
C LYS A 5 10.36 13.43 21.51
N THR A 6 11.08 14.52 21.30
CA THR A 6 11.43 15.06 19.97
C THR A 6 12.69 15.89 20.08
N ILE A 7 13.46 15.98 18.99
CA ILE A 7 14.61 16.89 18.90
C ILE A 7 14.22 18.29 18.43
N ASP A 8 13.03 18.45 17.83
CA ASP A 8 12.55 19.71 17.28
C ASP A 8 12.16 20.70 18.41
N PRO A 9 12.80 21.87 18.52
CA PRO A 9 12.55 22.83 19.59
C PRO A 9 11.14 23.44 19.55
N THR A 10 10.54 23.57 18.37
CA THR A 10 9.17 24.07 18.21
C THR A 10 8.19 23.06 18.75
N ILE A 11 8.37 21.79 18.42
CA ILE A 11 7.50 20.72 18.93
C ILE A 11 7.65 20.54 20.44
N LYS A 12 8.86 20.71 21.00
CA LYS A 12 9.06 20.71 22.46
C LYS A 12 8.18 21.77 23.15
N THR A 13 8.21 23.00 22.64
CA THR A 13 7.39 24.10 23.15
C THR A 13 5.90 23.77 23.07
N MET A 14 5.45 23.19 21.95
CA MET A 14 4.05 22.79 21.77
C MET A 14 3.63 21.63 22.67
N LEU A 15 4.54 20.69 22.98
CA LEU A 15 4.27 19.59 23.91
C LEU A 15 4.15 20.08 25.35
N GLU A 16 4.95 21.07 25.76
CA GLU A 16 4.86 21.70 27.08
C GLU A 16 3.53 22.45 27.24
N PHE A 17 3.13 23.22 26.22
CA PHE A 17 1.82 23.87 26.18
C PHE A 17 0.68 22.84 26.26
N ALA A 18 0.74 21.78 25.44
CA ALA A 18 -0.28 20.74 25.45
C ALA A 18 -0.38 20.04 26.81
N GLU A 19 0.73 19.83 27.51
CA GLU A 19 0.75 19.28 28.87
C GLU A 19 0.12 20.23 29.89
N ALA A 20 0.46 21.52 29.84
CA ALA A 20 -0.10 22.54 30.73
C ALA A 20 -1.62 22.69 30.58
N GLU A 21 -2.12 22.58 29.35
CA GLU A 21 -3.56 22.68 29.04
C GLU A 21 -4.31 21.34 29.15
N GLY A 22 -3.64 20.25 29.54
CA GLY A 22 -4.25 18.92 29.64
C GLY A 22 -4.68 18.31 28.29
N ILE A 23 -4.08 18.76 27.18
CA ILE A 23 -4.38 18.30 25.82
C ILE A 23 -3.59 17.01 25.51
N SER A 24 -4.31 15.95 25.18
CA SER A 24 -3.72 14.66 24.83
C SER A 24 -3.05 14.68 23.44
N THR A 25 -1.81 14.21 23.36
CA THR A 25 -1.02 14.12 22.12
C THR A 25 -0.69 12.67 21.77
N ALA A 26 -0.14 12.42 20.57
CA ALA A 26 0.31 11.09 20.19
C ALA A 26 1.36 10.54 21.18
N PHE A 27 2.24 11.39 21.70
CA PHE A 27 3.28 10.99 22.66
C PHE A 27 2.69 10.58 24.01
N SER A 28 1.71 11.32 24.54
CA SER A 28 1.09 10.95 25.82
C SER A 28 0.29 9.64 25.68
N ARG A 29 -0.40 9.43 24.56
CA ARG A 29 -1.07 8.15 24.27
C ARG A 29 -0.09 6.99 24.13
N ALA A 30 1.04 7.18 23.44
CA ALA A 30 2.06 6.15 23.30
C ALA A 30 2.69 5.77 24.65
N ALA A 31 2.97 6.75 25.51
CA ALA A 31 3.50 6.50 26.85
C ALA A 31 2.50 5.76 27.75
N ALA A 32 1.19 6.04 27.61
CA ALA A 32 0.14 5.39 28.37
C ALA A 32 -0.17 3.96 27.88
N MET A 33 0.08 3.67 26.59
CA MET A 33 -0.32 2.41 25.97
C MET A 33 0.82 1.39 25.92
N LYS A 34 0.81 0.44 26.86
CA LYS A 34 1.74 -0.70 26.82
C LYS A 34 1.44 -1.61 25.63
N PRO A 35 2.44 -2.03 24.83
CA PRO A 35 2.23 -2.98 23.75
C PRO A 35 1.61 -4.30 24.23
N CYS A 36 0.61 -4.81 23.51
CA CYS A 36 0.01 -6.11 23.80
C CYS A 36 1.07 -7.22 23.67
N PRO A 37 1.35 -8.03 24.72
CA PRO A 37 2.45 -9.00 24.70
C PRO A 37 2.26 -10.17 23.72
N ILE A 38 1.01 -10.40 23.28
CA ILE A 38 0.66 -11.44 22.30
C ILE A 38 0.69 -10.84 20.89
N GLY A 39 0.05 -9.69 20.71
CA GLY A 39 -0.03 -8.98 19.43
C GLY A 39 1.33 -8.50 18.94
N SER A 40 2.18 -7.99 19.82
CA SER A 40 3.54 -7.53 19.48
C SER A 40 4.45 -8.66 18.97
N LYS A 41 4.12 -9.92 19.29
CA LYS A 41 4.80 -11.12 18.80
C LYS A 41 4.12 -11.75 17.58
N GLY A 42 3.07 -11.12 17.05
CA GLY A 42 2.29 -11.65 15.93
C GLY A 42 1.50 -12.92 16.26
N ALA A 43 1.27 -13.22 17.54
CA ALA A 43 0.75 -14.51 18.00
C ALA A 43 -0.78 -14.54 18.27
N CYS A 44 -1.51 -13.54 17.76
CA CYS A 44 -2.96 -13.43 17.85
C CYS A 44 -3.55 -13.52 16.44
N CYS A 45 -4.59 -14.33 16.25
CA CYS A 45 -5.30 -14.46 14.97
C CYS A 45 -6.80 -14.18 15.15
N SER A 46 -7.35 -13.30 14.32
CA SER A 46 -8.77 -12.96 14.28
C SER A 46 -9.34 -13.02 12.85
N ASN A 47 -8.80 -13.90 12.00
CA ASN A 47 -9.18 -13.99 10.58
C ASN A 47 -10.50 -14.75 10.32
N CYS A 48 -11.13 -15.32 11.36
CA CYS A 48 -12.41 -16.02 11.25
C CYS A 48 -13.16 -16.06 12.60
N SER A 49 -14.43 -16.47 12.56
CA SER A 49 -15.31 -16.51 13.73
C SER A 49 -15.09 -17.68 14.70
N MET A 50 -14.21 -18.64 14.39
CA MET A 50 -13.82 -19.67 15.36
C MET A 50 -12.95 -19.07 16.48
N GLY A 51 -12.17 -18.03 16.16
CA GLY A 51 -11.29 -17.34 17.10
C GLY A 51 -12.00 -16.27 17.95
N PRO A 52 -11.25 -15.32 18.55
CA PRO A 52 -9.82 -15.09 18.35
C PRO A 52 -8.94 -16.19 18.95
N CYS A 53 -7.90 -16.61 18.22
CA CYS A 53 -6.89 -17.57 18.70
C CYS A 53 -5.67 -16.84 19.28
N ARG A 54 -5.12 -17.34 20.40
CA ARG A 54 -3.87 -16.85 21.01
C ARG A 54 -2.86 -17.98 21.17
N LEU A 55 -1.65 -17.79 20.66
CA LEU A 55 -0.60 -18.81 20.58
C LEU A 55 0.56 -18.46 21.51
N VAL A 56 0.45 -18.89 22.77
CA VAL A 56 1.38 -18.49 23.86
C VAL A 56 2.30 -19.62 24.32
N LYS A 57 1.97 -20.88 24.01
CA LYS A 57 2.80 -22.04 24.35
C LYS A 57 3.58 -22.50 23.13
N GLU A 58 4.76 -23.08 23.35
CA GLU A 58 5.54 -23.75 22.30
C GLU A 58 4.73 -24.90 21.68
N GLY A 59 4.82 -25.04 20.35
CA GLY A 59 4.06 -26.05 19.59
C GLY A 59 2.54 -25.85 19.55
N GLN A 60 2.00 -24.76 20.09
CA GLN A 60 0.57 -24.49 20.07
C GLN A 60 0.09 -24.08 18.66
N THR A 61 -1.08 -24.58 18.28
CA THR A 61 -1.79 -24.19 17.05
C THR A 61 -3.11 -23.48 17.36
N GLY A 62 -3.64 -22.77 16.35
CA GLY A 62 -5.00 -22.23 16.38
C GLY A 62 -6.04 -23.33 16.22
N ILE A 63 -7.33 -22.98 16.35
CA ILE A 63 -8.44 -23.94 16.24
C ILE A 63 -8.42 -24.72 14.91
N CYS A 64 -8.04 -24.04 13.82
CA CYS A 64 -7.91 -24.66 12.49
C CYS A 64 -6.59 -25.40 12.26
N GLY A 65 -5.70 -25.48 13.26
CA GLY A 65 -4.37 -26.08 13.14
C GLY A 65 -3.25 -25.14 12.67
N ALA A 66 -3.54 -23.87 12.36
CA ALA A 66 -2.51 -22.91 11.97
C ALA A 66 -1.45 -22.71 13.07
N THR A 67 -0.17 -22.77 12.72
CA THR A 67 0.94 -22.56 13.67
C THR A 67 1.14 -21.07 13.96
N LYS A 68 2.01 -20.77 14.94
CA LYS A 68 2.37 -19.39 15.28
C LYS A 68 3.07 -18.68 14.12
N GLU A 69 3.91 -19.39 13.37
CA GLU A 69 4.63 -18.89 12.20
C GLU A 69 3.65 -18.52 11.08
N THR A 70 2.68 -19.40 10.78
CA THR A 70 1.62 -19.12 9.81
C THR A 70 0.80 -17.90 10.22
N VAL A 71 0.39 -17.80 11.49
CA VAL A 71 -0.37 -16.64 11.98
C VAL A 71 0.45 -15.35 11.86
N ALA A 72 1.72 -15.36 12.27
CA ALA A 72 2.59 -14.20 12.18
C ALA A 72 2.80 -13.76 10.71
N ALA A 73 3.03 -14.71 9.80
CA ALA A 73 3.18 -14.44 8.38
C ALA A 73 1.89 -13.85 7.76
N ARG A 74 0.72 -14.41 8.07
CA ARG A 74 -0.57 -13.89 7.59
C ARG A 74 -0.84 -12.48 8.09
N ASN A 75 -0.57 -12.21 9.37
CA ASN A 75 -0.73 -10.88 9.95
C ASN A 75 0.18 -9.86 9.25
N PHE A 76 1.44 -10.22 9.03
CA PHE A 76 2.40 -9.37 8.33
C PHE A 76 2.01 -9.13 6.86
N ALA A 77 1.59 -10.18 6.15
CA ALA A 77 1.12 -10.06 4.77
C ALA A 77 -0.10 -9.14 4.64
N ARG A 78 -1.09 -9.26 5.54
CA ARG A 78 -2.25 -8.35 5.58
C ARG A 78 -1.85 -6.89 5.86
N MET A 79 -0.87 -6.67 6.73
CA MET A 79 -0.33 -5.33 6.99
C MET A 79 0.31 -4.72 5.72
N ILE A 80 1.07 -5.52 4.96
CA ILE A 80 1.63 -5.10 3.66
C ILE A 80 0.51 -4.80 2.66
N ALA A 81 -0.49 -5.68 2.55
CA ALA A 81 -1.61 -5.48 1.64
C ALA A 81 -2.41 -4.21 1.94
N ALA A 82 -2.62 -3.89 3.23
CA ALA A 82 -3.27 -2.64 3.63
C ALA A 82 -2.46 -1.40 3.19
N GLY A 83 -1.14 -1.41 3.38
CA GLY A 83 -0.27 -0.33 2.92
C GLY A 83 -0.24 -0.21 1.38
N ALA A 84 -0.18 -1.34 0.68
CA ALA A 84 -0.25 -1.38 -0.78
C ALA A 84 -1.59 -0.85 -1.30
N ALA A 85 -2.71 -1.19 -0.66
CA ALA A 85 -4.03 -0.69 -1.01
C ALA A 85 -4.14 0.84 -0.87
N ALA A 86 -3.53 1.43 0.17
CA ALA A 86 -3.53 2.88 0.36
C ALA A 86 -2.80 3.62 -0.79
N HIS A 87 -1.62 3.12 -1.20
CA HIS A 87 -0.91 3.68 -2.34
C HIS A 87 -1.58 3.37 -3.69
N SER A 88 -2.25 2.21 -3.80
CA SER A 88 -3.08 1.86 -4.95
C SER A 88 -4.15 2.94 -5.15
N ASP A 89 -4.99 3.18 -4.16
CA ASP A 89 -6.14 4.07 -4.34
C ASP A 89 -5.73 5.54 -4.49
N HIS A 90 -4.62 5.95 -3.87
CA HIS A 90 -3.97 7.23 -4.18
C HIS A 90 -3.61 7.33 -5.68
N GLY A 91 -2.88 6.34 -6.20
CA GLY A 91 -2.48 6.30 -7.61
C GLY A 91 -3.69 6.26 -8.55
N ARG A 92 -4.75 5.53 -8.18
CA ARG A 92 -6.01 5.48 -8.93
C ARG A 92 -6.68 6.85 -8.97
N GLY A 93 -6.74 7.54 -7.82
CA GLY A 93 -7.26 8.90 -7.74
C GLY A 93 -6.51 9.85 -8.69
N MET A 94 -5.19 9.71 -8.79
CA MET A 94 -4.40 10.51 -9.73
C MET A 94 -4.70 10.18 -11.20
N ALA A 95 -4.83 8.89 -11.54
CA ALA A 95 -5.17 8.48 -12.90
C ALA A 95 -6.59 8.92 -13.30
N LEU A 96 -7.57 8.81 -12.39
CA LEU A 96 -8.93 9.32 -12.59
C LEU A 96 -8.95 10.84 -12.74
N THR A 97 -8.15 11.57 -11.97
CA THR A 97 -8.01 13.03 -12.10
C THR A 97 -7.43 13.42 -13.46
N LEU A 98 -6.40 12.70 -13.92
CA LEU A 98 -5.82 12.91 -15.26
C LEU A 98 -6.85 12.64 -16.36
N LEU A 99 -7.65 11.58 -16.22
CA LEU A 99 -8.73 11.25 -17.16
C LEU A 99 -9.77 12.37 -17.21
N ALA A 100 -10.29 12.80 -16.05
CA ALA A 100 -11.29 13.86 -15.96
C ALA A 100 -10.77 15.19 -16.53
N ALA A 101 -9.50 15.53 -16.30
CA ALA A 101 -8.88 16.72 -16.90
C ALA A 101 -8.79 16.60 -18.44
N ALA A 102 -8.42 15.42 -18.94
CA ALA A 102 -8.32 15.16 -20.38
C ALA A 102 -9.70 15.15 -21.08
N GLU A 103 -10.76 14.79 -20.37
CA GLU A 103 -12.15 14.79 -20.87
C GLU A 103 -12.86 16.14 -20.68
N GLY A 104 -12.22 17.11 -20.03
CA GLY A 104 -12.80 18.43 -19.75
C GLY A 104 -13.81 18.44 -18.59
N GLU A 105 -13.89 17.36 -17.82
CA GLU A 105 -14.77 17.23 -16.64
C GLU A 105 -14.16 17.83 -15.37
N ALA A 106 -12.86 18.14 -15.39
CA ALA A 106 -12.14 18.79 -14.29
C ALA A 106 -11.42 20.07 -14.77
N PRO A 107 -12.16 21.18 -15.01
CA PRO A 107 -11.64 22.37 -15.70
C PRO A 107 -10.56 23.14 -14.92
N ASP A 108 -10.45 22.92 -13.61
CA ASP A 108 -9.40 23.52 -12.77
C ASP A 108 -8.06 22.77 -12.86
N TYR A 109 -8.01 21.64 -13.58
CA TYR A 109 -6.81 20.84 -13.78
C TYR A 109 -6.26 21.00 -15.19
N GLU A 110 -4.93 21.05 -15.30
CA GLU A 110 -4.21 21.20 -16.56
C GLU A 110 -2.98 20.29 -16.62
N ILE A 111 -2.54 19.95 -17.82
CA ILE A 111 -1.27 19.24 -18.03
C ILE A 111 -0.12 20.25 -17.92
N ARG A 112 0.50 20.32 -16.73
CA ARG A 112 1.61 21.25 -16.46
C ARG A 112 2.96 20.80 -17.02
N ASP A 113 3.19 19.50 -17.13
CA ASP A 113 4.44 18.94 -17.60
C ASP A 113 4.20 17.97 -18.78
N VAL A 114 4.19 18.53 -19.98
CA VAL A 114 3.99 17.78 -21.22
C VAL A 114 5.15 16.82 -21.49
N ASN A 115 6.38 17.21 -21.17
CA ASN A 115 7.54 16.32 -21.37
C ASN A 115 7.41 15.06 -20.51
N LYS A 116 6.96 15.22 -19.26
CA LYS A 116 6.72 14.07 -18.39
C LYS A 116 5.58 13.19 -18.88
N LEU A 117 4.50 13.79 -19.38
CA LEU A 117 3.40 13.05 -20.00
C LEU A 117 3.91 12.18 -21.16
N LEU A 118 4.73 12.74 -22.06
CA LEU A 118 5.28 12.01 -23.20
C LEU A 118 6.24 10.88 -22.78
N GLU A 119 7.06 11.09 -21.75
CA GLU A 119 7.92 10.03 -21.19
C GLU A 119 7.07 8.85 -20.66
N VAL A 120 6.00 9.17 -19.92
CA VAL A 120 5.09 8.14 -19.36
C VAL A 120 4.29 7.46 -20.46
N ALA A 121 3.84 8.21 -21.48
CA ALA A 121 3.18 7.66 -22.65
C ALA A 121 4.05 6.61 -23.34
N GLY A 122 5.33 6.91 -23.59
CA GLY A 122 6.28 5.95 -24.16
C GLY A 122 6.43 4.68 -23.32
N MET A 123 6.46 4.79 -21.98
CA MET A 123 6.50 3.63 -21.09
C MET A 123 5.24 2.76 -21.16
N LEU A 124 4.07 3.39 -21.30
CA LEU A 124 2.78 2.70 -21.39
C LEU A 124 2.47 2.20 -22.82
N GLY A 125 3.36 2.46 -23.78
CA GLY A 125 3.16 2.10 -25.18
C GLY A 125 2.08 2.91 -25.88
N VAL A 126 1.87 4.16 -25.44
CA VAL A 126 0.95 5.13 -26.05
C VAL A 126 1.70 5.88 -27.16
N ASP A 127 1.16 5.85 -28.38
CA ASP A 127 1.70 6.65 -29.49
C ASP A 127 1.46 8.14 -29.25
N THR A 128 2.41 8.99 -29.62
CA THR A 128 2.34 10.44 -29.36
C THR A 128 2.53 11.28 -30.62
N GLN A 129 2.90 10.69 -31.76
CA GLN A 129 3.24 11.47 -32.95
C GLN A 129 2.00 12.10 -33.58
N GLY A 130 2.01 13.43 -33.71
CA GLY A 130 0.93 14.20 -34.34
C GLY A 130 -0.39 14.21 -33.58
N ARG A 131 -0.38 13.84 -32.29
CA ARG A 131 -1.57 13.79 -31.43
C ARG A 131 -1.63 14.99 -30.50
N GLU A 132 -2.86 15.36 -30.14
CA GLU A 132 -3.09 16.43 -29.17
C GLU A 132 -2.71 15.99 -27.75
N THR A 133 -2.25 16.94 -26.93
CA THR A 133 -1.76 16.64 -25.56
C THR A 133 -2.83 15.98 -24.70
N LEU A 134 -4.09 16.44 -24.80
CA LEU A 134 -5.20 15.88 -24.03
C LEU A 134 -5.59 14.47 -24.50
N GLU A 135 -5.45 14.16 -25.79
CA GLU A 135 -5.68 12.81 -26.31
C GLU A 135 -4.64 11.82 -25.76
N ILE A 136 -3.38 12.25 -25.70
CA ILE A 136 -2.30 11.45 -25.10
C ILE A 136 -2.55 11.28 -23.59
N ALA A 137 -2.93 12.35 -22.89
CA ALA A 137 -3.25 12.31 -21.46
C ALA A 137 -4.39 11.34 -21.14
N LYS A 138 -5.45 11.36 -21.94
CA LYS A 138 -6.58 10.44 -21.83
C LYS A 138 -6.11 8.99 -21.91
N GLU A 139 -5.36 8.63 -22.96
CA GLU A 139 -4.92 7.25 -23.13
C GLU A 139 -3.90 6.83 -22.05
N VAL A 140 -3.01 7.73 -21.62
CA VAL A 140 -2.12 7.48 -20.48
C VAL A 140 -2.91 7.16 -19.21
N ALA A 141 -3.99 7.91 -18.95
CA ALA A 141 -4.85 7.67 -17.80
C ALA A 141 -5.56 6.32 -17.90
N GLU A 142 -6.17 6.00 -19.05
CA GLU A 142 -6.85 4.72 -19.30
C GLU A 142 -5.90 3.52 -19.18
N LYS A 143 -4.71 3.59 -19.77
CA LYS A 143 -3.68 2.54 -19.66
C LYS A 143 -3.21 2.37 -18.22
N SER A 144 -3.04 3.47 -17.48
CA SER A 144 -2.69 3.42 -16.05
C SER A 144 -3.79 2.75 -15.23
N LEU A 145 -5.06 3.07 -15.49
CA LEU A 145 -6.21 2.46 -14.81
C LEU A 145 -6.32 0.95 -15.11
N ALA A 146 -5.96 0.52 -16.31
CA ALA A 146 -5.98 -0.90 -16.69
C ALA A 146 -4.98 -1.76 -15.88
N GLU A 147 -3.91 -1.18 -15.33
CA GLU A 147 -2.93 -1.90 -14.51
C GLU A 147 -3.47 -2.31 -13.12
N PHE A 148 -4.52 -1.64 -12.64
CA PHE A 148 -5.10 -1.93 -11.33
C PHE A 148 -5.82 -3.27 -11.29
N GLY A 149 -6.69 -3.51 -12.28
CA GLY A 149 -7.52 -4.70 -12.38
C GLY A 149 -6.92 -5.86 -13.17
N ARG A 150 -5.66 -5.72 -13.63
CA ARG A 150 -5.03 -6.68 -14.54
C ARG A 150 -5.00 -8.10 -13.95
N GLN A 151 -5.61 -9.03 -14.68
CA GLN A 151 -5.66 -10.44 -14.32
C GLN A 151 -4.61 -11.20 -15.13
N THR A 152 -3.41 -11.57 -14.66
CA THR A 152 -2.34 -12.19 -15.51
C THR A 152 -1.45 -11.17 -16.26
N GLY A 153 -0.26 -11.63 -16.66
CA GLY A 153 0.82 -10.77 -17.12
C GLY A 153 1.61 -10.16 -15.98
N GLU A 154 2.31 -9.07 -16.27
CA GLU A 154 3.11 -8.31 -15.32
C GLU A 154 2.72 -6.83 -15.40
N LEU A 155 2.93 -6.08 -14.33
CA LEU A 155 2.79 -4.62 -14.37
C LEU A 155 3.81 -4.01 -15.35
N VAL A 156 3.38 -3.06 -16.17
CA VAL A 156 4.22 -2.38 -17.18
C VAL A 156 5.44 -1.73 -16.53
N TYR A 157 5.24 -1.09 -15.38
CA TYR A 157 6.30 -0.39 -14.64
C TYR A 157 7.43 -1.32 -14.16
N LEU A 158 7.21 -2.64 -14.13
CA LEU A 158 8.25 -3.62 -13.79
C LEU A 158 9.43 -3.56 -14.78
N GLN A 159 9.17 -3.15 -16.03
CA GLN A 159 10.18 -3.06 -17.08
C GLN A 159 11.24 -1.97 -16.82
N ARG A 160 10.96 -1.02 -15.92
CA ARG A 160 11.92 0.03 -15.52
C ARG A 160 13.07 -0.51 -14.67
N ALA A 161 12.89 -1.66 -14.02
CA ALA A 161 13.97 -2.29 -13.28
C ALA A 161 15.04 -2.86 -14.25
N PRO A 162 16.32 -2.94 -13.85
CA PRO A 162 17.34 -3.60 -14.66
C PRO A 162 16.94 -5.03 -15.05
N LYS A 163 17.29 -5.49 -16.25
CA LYS A 163 16.89 -6.81 -16.78
C LYS A 163 17.15 -7.98 -15.81
N LYS A 164 18.34 -8.02 -15.20
CA LYS A 164 18.71 -9.02 -14.19
C LYS A 164 17.75 -9.04 -12.99
N ARG A 165 17.21 -7.89 -12.58
CA ARG A 165 16.23 -7.82 -11.48
C ARG A 165 14.88 -8.39 -11.90
N GLN A 166 14.42 -8.09 -13.11
CA GLN A 166 13.18 -8.65 -13.66
C GLN A 166 13.25 -10.19 -13.74
N GLU A 167 14.38 -10.74 -14.22
CA GLU A 167 14.62 -12.18 -14.29
C GLU A 167 14.53 -12.86 -12.91
N ILE A 168 15.10 -12.23 -11.88
CA ILE A 168 15.00 -12.74 -10.50
C ILE A 168 13.54 -12.78 -10.04
N TRP A 169 12.76 -11.71 -10.27
CA TRP A 169 11.35 -11.68 -9.87
C TRP A 169 10.51 -12.74 -10.58
N ARG A 170 10.76 -12.94 -11.88
CA ARG A 170 10.11 -14.01 -12.66
C ARG A 170 10.47 -15.39 -12.14
N LYS A 171 11.75 -15.65 -11.86
CA LYS A 171 12.22 -16.94 -11.32
C LYS A 171 11.61 -17.24 -9.95
N LEU A 172 11.44 -16.22 -9.10
CA LEU A 172 10.84 -16.36 -7.78
C LEU A 172 9.30 -16.35 -7.80
N GLY A 173 8.67 -16.06 -8.95
CA GLY A 173 7.22 -15.96 -9.06
C GLY A 173 6.62 -14.74 -8.32
N ILE A 174 7.40 -13.67 -8.15
CA ILE A 174 7.00 -12.46 -7.39
C ILE A 174 6.86 -11.21 -8.27
N ALA A 175 6.79 -11.37 -9.59
CA ALA A 175 6.43 -10.28 -10.49
C ALA A 175 4.92 -9.97 -10.33
N PRO A 176 4.53 -8.76 -9.87
CA PRO A 176 3.13 -8.40 -9.69
C PRO A 176 2.38 -8.34 -11.03
N ARG A 177 1.13 -8.78 -11.02
CA ARG A 177 0.28 -8.94 -12.21
C ARG A 177 -0.67 -7.75 -12.36
N GLY A 178 -1.33 -7.37 -11.27
CA GLY A 178 -2.28 -6.25 -11.20
C GLY A 178 -2.32 -5.67 -9.79
N ILE A 179 -2.41 -4.36 -9.65
CA ILE A 179 -2.22 -3.68 -8.35
C ILE A 179 -3.26 -4.16 -7.32
N ASP A 180 -4.54 -4.13 -7.68
CA ASP A 180 -5.62 -4.58 -6.79
C ASP A 180 -5.67 -6.09 -6.69
N ARG A 181 -5.30 -6.79 -7.77
CA ARG A 181 -5.24 -8.25 -7.79
C ARG A 181 -4.29 -8.77 -6.72
N GLU A 182 -3.11 -8.18 -6.54
CA GLU A 182 -2.18 -8.65 -5.52
C GLU A 182 -2.69 -8.40 -4.09
N VAL A 183 -3.43 -7.30 -3.87
CA VAL A 183 -4.10 -7.05 -2.58
C VAL A 183 -5.17 -8.12 -2.32
N VAL A 184 -6.02 -8.41 -3.32
CA VAL A 184 -7.06 -9.44 -3.22
C VAL A 184 -6.44 -10.83 -3.00
N ASP A 185 -5.36 -11.16 -3.72
CA ASP A 185 -4.66 -12.44 -3.58
C ASP A 185 -4.13 -12.65 -2.16
N ILE A 186 -3.54 -11.61 -1.54
CA ILE A 186 -3.10 -11.67 -0.14
C ILE A 186 -4.28 -11.84 0.81
N MET A 187 -5.39 -11.12 0.61
CA MET A 187 -6.57 -11.26 1.47
C MET A 187 -7.19 -12.66 1.39
N HIS A 188 -7.18 -13.26 0.18
CA HIS A 188 -7.61 -14.64 -0.07
C HIS A 188 -6.68 -15.66 0.61
N ARG A 189 -5.37 -15.61 0.33
CA ARG A 189 -4.36 -16.53 0.89
C ARG A 189 -4.33 -16.53 2.41
N THR A 190 -4.54 -15.38 3.02
CA THR A 190 -4.45 -15.25 4.48
C THR A 190 -5.76 -15.59 5.22
N HIS A 191 -6.81 -16.00 4.50
CA HIS A 191 -8.04 -16.50 5.11
C HIS A 191 -7.84 -17.88 5.76
N VAL A 192 -8.76 -18.27 6.65
CA VAL A 192 -8.73 -19.61 7.26
C VAL A 192 -8.89 -20.70 6.19
N GLY A 193 -8.10 -21.78 6.30
CA GLY A 193 -8.11 -22.92 5.38
C GLY A 193 -7.32 -22.71 4.08
N ASN A 194 -6.59 -21.60 3.96
CA ASN A 194 -5.71 -21.30 2.84
C ASN A 194 -4.25 -21.21 3.34
N ASP A 195 -3.34 -20.65 2.54
CA ASP A 195 -1.88 -20.50 2.81
C ASP A 195 -1.54 -20.06 4.24
#